data_AF-A0A945D206-F1
#
_entry.id   AF-A0A945D206-F1
#
_cell.length_a   1.000
_cell.length_b   1.000
_cell.length_c   1.000
_cell.angle_alpha   90.00
_cell.angle_beta   90.00
_cell.angle_gamma   90.00
#
_symmetry.space_group_name_H-M   'P 1'
#
loop_
_entity.id
_entity.type
_entity.pdbx_description
1 polymer ?
#
loop_
_entity_poly.entity_id
_entity_poly.type
_entity_poly.pdbx_seq_one_letter_code
_entity_poly.pdbx_strand_id
1 'polypeptide(L)'
;MSKKRFGVTDEMMEEFSDEIFSLGLNYQSRRGDSVRKQDHDEIEKQREGTGLTDDEIALKLELTMEQVRYIRIVLEHKRFDNTNYAKLYKLGSGKRYRVEREGAD
;
A
#
# COMPACT_ATOMS: atom_id res chain seq x y z
N MET A 1 12.76 8.42 1.09
CA MET A 1 13.77 7.36 1.36
C MET A 1 14.60 7.14 0.10
N SER A 2 15.88 6.77 0.19
CA SER A 2 16.74 6.56 -1.01
C SER A 2 16.81 5.08 -1.37
N LYS A 3 16.44 4.72 -2.62
CA LYS A 3 16.48 3.33 -3.15
C LYS A 3 17.83 2.65 -2.96
N LYS A 4 18.92 3.40 -3.16
CA LYS A 4 20.30 2.91 -3.04
C LYS A 4 20.66 2.46 -1.63
N ARG A 5 20.05 3.07 -0.60
CA ARG A 5 20.29 2.69 0.81
C ARG A 5 19.74 1.30 1.13
N PHE A 6 18.67 0.88 0.45
CA PHE A 6 17.98 -0.38 0.69
C PHE A 6 18.34 -1.46 -0.34
N GLY A 7 19.37 -1.23 -1.17
CA GLY A 7 19.78 -2.19 -2.20
C GLY A 7 18.71 -2.44 -3.27
N VAL A 8 17.81 -1.48 -3.52
CA VAL A 8 16.75 -1.59 -4.52
C VAL A 8 17.20 -0.91 -5.82
N THR A 9 17.15 -1.64 -6.93
CA THR A 9 17.42 -1.15 -8.29
C THR A 9 16.13 -0.75 -9.01
N ASP A 10 16.25 -0.07 -10.15
CA ASP A 10 15.08 0.25 -10.98
C ASP A 10 14.48 -1.01 -11.63
N GLU A 11 15.32 -1.97 -12.01
CA GLU A 11 14.88 -3.29 -12.51
C GLU A 11 14.05 -4.03 -11.45
N MET A 12 14.48 -4.05 -10.18
CA MET A 12 13.69 -4.64 -9.10
C MET A 12 12.35 -3.93 -8.89
N MET A 13 12.30 -2.61 -9.08
CA MET A 13 11.06 -1.85 -9.03
C MET A 13 10.14 -2.21 -10.20
N GLU A 14 10.67 -2.47 -11.38
CA GLU A 14 9.86 -2.87 -12.54
C GLU A 14 9.33 -4.30 -12.40
N GLU A 15 10.18 -5.22 -11.97
CA GLU A 15 9.86 -6.64 -11.88
C GLU A 15 8.91 -6.97 -10.72
N PHE A 16 9.22 -6.51 -9.50
CA PHE A 16 8.54 -7.00 -8.29
C PHE A 16 7.38 -6.14 -7.81
N SER A 17 7.16 -4.96 -8.42
CA SER A 17 6.21 -4.01 -7.85
C SER A 17 4.78 -4.53 -7.78
N ASP A 18 4.25 -5.01 -8.90
CA ASP A 18 2.87 -5.49 -8.95
C ASP A 18 2.68 -6.74 -8.10
N GLU A 19 3.68 -7.62 -8.09
CA GLU A 19 3.65 -8.86 -7.31
C GLU A 19 3.68 -8.57 -5.79
N ILE A 20 4.65 -7.79 -5.30
CA ILE A 20 4.75 -7.39 -3.88
C ILE A 20 3.44 -6.74 -3.41
N PHE A 21 2.86 -5.87 -4.24
CA PHE A 21 1.63 -5.20 -3.89
C PHE A 21 0.43 -6.16 -3.85
N SER A 22 0.33 -7.10 -4.80
CA SER A 22 -0.75 -8.09 -4.83
C SER A 22 -0.68 -9.09 -3.67
N LEU A 23 0.53 -9.41 -3.22
CA LEU A 23 0.77 -10.32 -2.11
C LEU A 23 0.61 -9.64 -0.75
N GLY A 24 0.82 -8.33 -0.65
CA GLY A 24 0.87 -7.63 0.63
C GLY A 24 -0.44 -7.59 1.41
N LEU A 25 -0.35 -7.74 2.74
CA LEU A 25 -1.45 -7.53 3.69
C LEU A 25 -2.16 -6.16 3.56
N ASN A 26 -1.50 -5.17 2.95
CA ASN A 26 -1.99 -3.79 2.84
C ASN A 26 -2.99 -3.57 1.71
N TYR A 27 -3.16 -4.54 0.80
CA TYR A 27 -4.17 -4.50 -0.23
C TYR A 27 -5.12 -5.70 -0.10
N GLN A 28 -6.23 -5.50 0.62
CA GLN A 28 -7.26 -6.53 0.76
C GLN A 28 -8.44 -6.22 -0.14
N SER A 29 -8.64 -7.03 -1.18
CA SER A 29 -9.89 -7.04 -1.93
C SER A 29 -10.86 -8.01 -1.24
N ARG A 30 -11.94 -7.47 -0.65
CA ARG A 30 -13.01 -8.27 -0.03
C ARG A 30 -14.23 -8.24 -0.95
N ARG A 31 -14.89 -9.38 -1.14
CA ARG A 31 -16.12 -9.47 -1.95
C ARG A 31 -17.33 -9.46 -1.02
N GLY A 32 -18.27 -8.56 -1.29
CA GLY A 32 -19.45 -8.34 -0.44
C GLY A 32 -19.13 -7.54 0.82
N ASP A 33 -19.97 -7.69 1.84
CA ASP A 33 -19.80 -7.04 3.15
C ASP A 33 -20.14 -8.00 4.28
N SER A 34 -19.36 -9.08 4.35
CA SER A 34 -19.47 -10.13 5.38
C SER A 34 -19.25 -9.58 6.80
N VAL A 35 -18.44 -8.51 6.93
CA VAL A 35 -18.21 -7.82 8.21
C VAL A 35 -19.48 -7.15 8.72
N ARG A 36 -20.19 -6.38 7.86
CA ARG A 36 -21.48 -5.79 8.27
C ARG A 36 -22.53 -6.84 8.57
N LYS A 37 -22.50 -7.97 7.85
CA LYS A 37 -23.44 -9.10 8.04
C LYS A 37 -23.06 -10.05 9.17
N GLN A 38 -21.91 -9.85 9.81
CA GLN A 38 -21.36 -10.76 10.84
C GLN A 38 -21.26 -12.21 10.36
N ASP A 39 -20.98 -12.41 9.08
CA ASP A 39 -20.80 -13.73 8.47
C ASP A 39 -19.35 -14.19 8.66
N HIS A 40 -19.10 -14.80 9.83
CA HIS A 40 -17.77 -15.22 10.27
C HIS A 40 -17.16 -16.32 9.38
N ASP A 41 -18.00 -17.19 8.81
CA ASP A 41 -17.54 -18.27 7.92
C ASP A 41 -17.03 -17.69 6.60
N GLU A 42 -17.72 -16.69 6.05
CA GLU A 42 -17.29 -16.01 4.83
C GLU A 42 -16.05 -15.14 5.07
N ILE A 43 -15.91 -14.55 6.26
CA ILE A 43 -14.69 -13.84 6.66
C ILE A 43 -13.49 -14.80 6.70
N GLU A 44 -13.65 -15.97 7.31
CA GLU A 44 -12.56 -16.95 7.44
C GLU A 44 -12.19 -17.56 6.08
N LYS A 45 -13.17 -17.83 5.20
CA LYS A 45 -12.88 -18.28 3.82
C LYS A 45 -12.08 -17.26 3.02
N GLN A 46 -12.34 -15.96 3.22
CA GLN A 46 -11.59 -14.90 2.56
C GLN A 46 -10.23 -14.63 3.25
N ARG A 47 -9.97 -15.26 4.40
CA ARG A 47 -8.73 -15.10 5.18
C ARG A 47 -7.53 -15.79 4.55
N GLU A 48 -7.71 -16.91 3.86
CA GLU A 48 -6.61 -17.52 3.07
C GLU A 48 -6.07 -16.56 1.98
N GLY A 49 -6.81 -15.51 1.64
CA GLY A 49 -6.39 -14.44 0.73
C GLY A 49 -5.93 -13.14 1.40
N THR A 50 -5.68 -13.10 2.72
CA THR A 50 -5.39 -11.82 3.41
C THR A 50 -4.06 -11.17 3.04
N GLY A 51 -3.20 -11.87 2.31
CA GLY A 51 -1.86 -11.44 1.94
C GLY A 51 -0.78 -11.96 2.89
N LEU A 52 0.47 -11.70 2.54
CA LEU A 52 1.70 -12.10 3.21
C LEU A 52 2.33 -10.88 3.90
N THR A 53 3.06 -11.13 4.99
CA THR A 53 3.93 -10.14 5.63
C THR A 53 5.15 -9.84 4.76
N ASP A 54 5.85 -8.73 5.01
CA ASP A 54 7.08 -8.38 4.27
C ASP A 54 8.13 -9.49 4.35
N ASP A 55 8.24 -10.17 5.49
CA ASP A 55 9.19 -11.27 5.69
C ASP A 55 8.81 -12.51 4.87
N GLU A 56 7.53 -12.86 4.81
CA GLU A 56 7.03 -13.97 3.99
C GLU A 56 7.16 -13.68 2.49
N ILE A 57 6.92 -12.43 2.07
CA ILE A 57 7.14 -12.00 0.68
C ILE A 57 8.63 -12.04 0.34
N ALA A 58 9.49 -11.57 1.25
CA ALA A 58 10.94 -11.62 1.08
C ALA A 58 11.44 -13.06 0.89
N LEU A 59 10.97 -13.99 1.72
CA LEU A 59 11.27 -15.42 1.56
C LEU A 59 10.77 -15.98 0.23
N LYS A 60 9.58 -15.58 -0.21
CA LYS A 60 8.95 -16.07 -1.44
C LYS A 60 9.64 -15.55 -2.71
N LEU A 61 10.11 -14.30 -2.70
CA LEU A 61 10.69 -13.62 -3.87
C LEU A 61 12.23 -13.60 -3.85
N GLU A 62 12.85 -14.29 -2.89
CA GLU A 62 14.31 -14.29 -2.69
C GLU A 62 14.90 -12.87 -2.52
N LEU A 63 14.13 -11.99 -1.87
CA LEU A 63 14.52 -10.62 -1.55
C LEU A 63 14.82 -10.48 -0.07
N THR A 64 15.45 -9.37 0.32
CA THR A 64 15.51 -8.98 1.73
C THR A 64 14.20 -8.30 2.16
N MET A 65 13.83 -8.46 3.44
CA MET A 65 12.67 -7.74 4.02
C MET A 65 12.76 -6.22 3.77
N GLU A 66 13.97 -5.65 3.84
CA GLU A 66 14.17 -4.22 3.63
C GLU A 66 13.87 -3.78 2.18
N GLN A 67 14.24 -4.60 1.19
CA GLN A 67 13.92 -4.35 -0.22
C GLN A 67 12.41 -4.42 -0.46
N VAL A 68 11.75 -5.47 0.05
CA VAL A 68 10.30 -5.64 -0.05
C VAL A 68 9.57 -4.46 0.58
N ARG A 69 9.95 -4.10 1.81
CA ARG A 69 9.37 -2.97 2.53
C ARG A 69 9.56 -1.66 1.78
N TYR A 70 10.74 -1.41 1.22
CA TYR A 70 10.99 -0.21 0.44
C TYR A 70 10.09 -0.13 -0.79
N ILE A 71 10.04 -1.20 -1.60
CA ILE A 71 9.23 -1.28 -2.81
C ILE A 71 7.75 -1.06 -2.46
N ARG A 72 7.25 -1.76 -1.43
CA ARG A 72 5.88 -1.62 -0.93
C ARG A 72 5.54 -0.19 -0.55
N ILE A 73 6.38 0.48 0.24
CA ILE A 73 6.17 1.88 0.67
C ILE A 73 6.09 2.82 -0.54
N VAL A 74 6.97 2.65 -1.53
CA VAL A 74 6.95 3.49 -2.74
C VAL A 74 5.66 3.28 -3.54
N LEU A 75 5.18 2.04 -3.66
CA LEU A 75 3.95 1.73 -4.38
C LEU A 75 2.70 2.21 -3.65
N GLU A 76 2.64 2.04 -2.33
CA GLU A 76 1.58 2.58 -1.49
C GLU A 76 1.47 4.09 -1.69
N HIS A 77 2.59 4.81 -1.66
CA HIS A 77 2.62 6.25 -1.92
C HIS A 77 2.15 6.64 -3.33
N LYS A 78 2.48 5.84 -4.36
CA LYS A 78 2.03 6.10 -5.74
C LYS A 78 0.54 5.82 -5.93
N ARG A 79 0.02 4.77 -5.30
CA ARG A 79 -1.32 4.21 -5.58
C ARG A 79 -2.38 4.76 -4.64
N PHE A 80 -2.04 4.87 -3.37
CA PHE A 80 -2.81 5.60 -2.38
C PHE A 80 -2.19 6.98 -2.29
N ASP A 81 -2.62 7.87 -3.19
CA ASP A 81 -2.24 9.28 -3.13
C ASP A 81 -2.69 9.87 -1.77
N ASN A 82 -1.83 9.76 -0.76
CA ASN A 82 -2.13 10.14 0.62
C ASN A 82 -2.35 11.66 0.76
N THR A 83 -2.02 12.43 -0.29
CA THR A 83 -2.34 13.85 -0.41
C THR A 83 -3.86 14.08 -0.55
N ASN A 84 -4.63 13.11 -1.05
CA ASN A 84 -6.10 13.19 -1.06
C ASN A 84 -6.70 13.13 0.37
N TYR A 85 -6.06 12.42 1.30
CA TYR A 85 -6.50 12.45 2.70
C TYR A 85 -6.25 13.81 3.36
N ALA A 86 -5.25 14.57 2.92
CA ALA A 86 -5.07 15.95 3.35
C ALA A 86 -6.21 16.87 2.86
N LYS A 87 -6.78 16.60 1.68
CA LYS A 87 -8.03 17.24 1.19
C LYS A 87 -9.25 16.83 2.02
N LEU A 88 -9.40 15.54 2.33
CA LEU A 88 -10.57 14.99 3.03
C LEU A 88 -10.64 15.37 4.51
N TYR A 89 -9.51 15.40 5.22
CA TYR A 89 -9.55 15.57 6.67
C TYR A 89 -9.61 17.03 7.14
N LYS A 90 -9.35 18.04 6.30
CA LYS A 90 -9.12 19.44 6.77
C LYS A 90 -8.15 19.53 7.97
N LEU A 91 -7.40 18.48 8.27
CA LEU A 91 -6.41 18.40 9.36
C LEU A 91 -5.05 18.85 8.82
N GLY A 92 -5.07 19.91 8.01
CA GLY A 92 -3.85 20.64 7.72
C GLY A 92 -3.37 21.23 9.02
N SER A 93 -2.20 20.80 9.48
CA SER A 93 -1.37 21.50 10.47
C SER A 93 -1.22 22.97 10.06
N GLY A 94 -2.18 23.81 10.43
CA GLY A 94 -2.24 25.24 10.15
C GLY A 94 -2.51 25.68 8.70
N LYS A 95 -2.37 24.81 7.68
CA LYS A 95 -2.59 25.18 6.26
C LYS A 95 -3.90 24.60 5.74
N ARG A 96 -5.00 25.31 6.00
CA ARG A 96 -6.34 24.95 5.50
C ARG A 96 -6.35 24.92 3.97
N TYR A 97 -6.96 23.89 3.40
CA TYR A 97 -7.30 23.83 1.98
C TYR A 97 -8.15 25.06 1.59
N ARG A 98 -7.80 25.72 0.47
CA ARG A 98 -8.57 26.81 -0.13
C ARG A 98 -8.72 26.54 -1.62
N VAL A 99 -9.97 26.54 -2.08
CA VAL A 99 -10.35 26.36 -3.49
C VAL A 99 -9.69 27.43 -4.38
N GLU A 100 -9.44 28.62 -3.84
CA GLU A 100 -8.74 29.75 -4.48
C GLU A 100 -7.32 29.45 -4.97
N ARG A 101 -6.73 28.31 -4.59
CA ARG A 101 -5.36 27.90 -4.99
C ARG A 101 -5.33 26.82 -6.07
N GLU A 102 -6.48 26.29 -6.49
CA GLU A 102 -6.54 25.43 -7.66
C GLU A 102 -6.70 26.34 -8.90
N GLY A 103 -5.58 26.60 -9.59
CA GLY A 103 -5.51 27.44 -10.79
C GLY A 103 -4.56 28.64 -10.74
N ALA A 104 -3.71 28.76 -9.70
CA ALA A 104 -2.56 29.66 -9.74
C ALA A 104 -1.32 28.85 -10.16
N ASP A 105 -0.98 29.05 -11.44
CA ASP A 105 0.15 28.54 -12.24
C ASP A 105 0.14 27.05 -12.65
#